data_AF-A0A550GBI2-F1
#
_entry.id   AF-A0A550GBI2-F1
#
_cell.length_a   1.000
_cell.length_b   1.000
_cell.length_c   1.000
_cell.angle_alpha   90.00
_cell.angle_beta   90.00
_cell.angle_gamma   90.00
#
_symmetry.space_group_name_H-M   'P 1'
#
loop_
_entity.id
_entity.type
_entity.pdbx_description
1 polymer ?
#
loop_
_entity_poly.entity_id
_entity_poly.type
_entity_poly.pdbx_seq_one_letter_code
_entity_poly.pdbx_strand_id
1 'polypeptide(L)'
;MPNPKLFGIVIGVAGVVLLITGGYFASQQMAFLDRSVETKAVVVDLHWEEQYMSDQEHGYFTLIGWPIFQFVDLRTGEQITAQGSVGSSDPPFSVGQEVDILYDPENPFGLVTIKS
;
A
#
# COMPACT_ATOMS: atom_id res chain seq x y z
N MET A 1 3.31 -41.00 -18.32
CA MET A 1 3.70 -39.74 -18.98
C MET A 1 2.47 -38.85 -19.02
N PRO A 2 2.50 -37.63 -18.46
CA PRO A 2 1.33 -36.74 -18.50
C PRO A 2 0.93 -36.42 -19.95
N ASN A 3 -0.38 -36.31 -20.22
CA ASN A 3 -0.89 -36.05 -21.56
C ASN A 3 -0.54 -34.61 -21.98
N PRO A 4 0.24 -34.41 -23.07
CA PRO A 4 0.73 -33.08 -23.44
C PRO A 4 -0.40 -32.09 -23.78
N LYS A 5 -1.55 -32.60 -24.26
CA LYS A 5 -2.74 -31.77 -24.53
C LYS A 5 -3.38 -31.27 -23.23
N LEU A 6 -3.46 -32.15 -22.22
CA LEU A 6 -4.01 -31.80 -20.91
C LEU A 6 -3.10 -30.77 -20.20
N PHE A 7 -1.79 -30.95 -20.32
CA PHE A 7 -0.80 -30.02 -19.77
C PHE A 7 -0.92 -28.61 -20.39
N GLY A 8 -1.06 -28.54 -21.72
CA GLY A 8 -1.26 -27.26 -22.41
C GLY A 8 -2.55 -26.54 -22.00
N ILE A 9 -3.65 -27.28 -21.80
CA ILE A 9 -4.92 -26.72 -21.32
C ILE A 9 -4.76 -26.14 -19.91
N VAL A 10 -4.10 -26.86 -18.99
CA VAL A 10 -3.90 -26.40 -17.61
C VAL A 10 -3.08 -25.10 -17.58
N ILE A 11 -1.98 -25.03 -18.34
CA ILE A 11 -1.17 -23.81 -18.42
C ILE A 11 -1.96 -22.66 -19.06
N GLY A 12 -2.71 -22.93 -20.12
CA GLY A 12 -3.54 -21.92 -20.78
C GLY A 12 -4.59 -21.32 -19.85
N VAL A 13 -5.30 -22.15 -19.10
CA VAL A 13 -6.29 -21.69 -18.11
C VAL A 13 -5.63 -20.91 -16.98
N ALA A 14 -4.51 -21.40 -16.45
CA ALA A 14 -3.76 -20.69 -15.42
C ALA A 14 -3.29 -19.31 -15.90
N GLY A 15 -2.83 -19.22 -17.15
CA GLY A 15 -2.43 -17.96 -17.77
C GLY A 15 -3.60 -16.98 -17.91
N VAL A 16 -4.78 -17.44 -18.32
CA VAL A 16 -5.98 -16.59 -18.41
C VAL A 16 -6.40 -16.07 -17.03
N VAL A 17 -6.38 -16.92 -16.00
CA VAL A 17 -6.71 -16.52 -14.63
C VAL A 17 -5.70 -15.48 -14.11
N LEU A 18 -4.42 -15.67 -14.37
CA LEU A 18 -3.37 -14.70 -14.04
C LEU A 18 -3.58 -13.36 -14.75
N LEU A 19 -3.93 -13.39 -16.05
CA LEU A 19 -4.19 -12.17 -16.83
C LEU A 19 -5.40 -11.39 -16.30
N ILE A 20 -6.50 -12.08 -16.00
CA ILE A 20 -7.71 -11.43 -15.46
C ILE A 20 -7.40 -10.81 -14.10
N THR A 21 -6.77 -11.57 -13.21
CA THR A 21 -6.41 -11.10 -11.87
C THR A 21 -5.46 -9.91 -11.96
N GLY A 22 -4.37 -10.03 -12.74
CA GLY A 22 -3.39 -8.96 -12.92
C GLY A 22 -4.01 -7.69 -13.53
N GLY A 23 -4.88 -7.83 -14.53
CA GLY A 23 -5.59 -6.70 -15.14
C GLY A 23 -6.51 -5.97 -14.16
N TYR A 24 -7.17 -6.71 -13.26
CA TYR A 24 -8.00 -6.11 -12.21
C TYR A 24 -7.17 -5.29 -11.22
N PHE A 25 -6.04 -5.82 -10.74
CA PHE A 25 -5.13 -5.09 -9.85
C PHE A 25 -4.53 -3.86 -10.52
N ALA A 26 -4.10 -3.97 -11.79
CA ALA A 26 -3.57 -2.85 -12.55
C ALA A 26 -4.59 -1.73 -12.73
N SER A 27 -5.85 -2.09 -12.99
CA SER A 27 -6.93 -1.11 -13.15
C SER A 27 -7.19 -0.33 -11.85
N GLN A 28 -7.12 -0.98 -10.70
CA GLN A 28 -7.26 -0.30 -9.40
C GLN A 28 -6.10 0.66 -9.13
N GLN A 29 -4.85 0.27 -9.44
CA GLN A 29 -3.70 1.15 -9.29
C GLN A 29 -3.77 2.38 -10.19
N MET A 30 -4.15 2.21 -11.45
CA MET A 30 -4.31 3.35 -12.38
C MET A 30 -5.42 4.30 -11.90
N ALA A 31 -6.55 3.75 -11.44
CA ALA A 31 -7.65 4.54 -10.92
C ALA A 31 -7.30 5.32 -9.65
N PHE A 32 -6.39 4.80 -8.81
CA PHE A 32 -5.85 5.52 -7.65
C PHE A 32 -4.92 6.65 -8.10
N LEU A 33 -4.00 6.39 -9.03
CA LEU A 33 -3.06 7.41 -9.53
C LEU A 33 -3.79 8.58 -10.19
N ASP A 34 -4.83 8.30 -11.00
CA ASP A 34 -5.62 9.33 -11.68
C ASP A 34 -6.42 10.22 -10.70
N ARG A 35 -6.79 9.69 -9.52
CA ARG A 35 -7.56 10.41 -8.50
C ARG A 35 -6.71 11.03 -7.40
N SER A 36 -5.50 10.52 -7.20
CA SER A 36 -4.63 10.94 -6.12
C SER A 36 -4.18 12.39 -6.31
N VAL A 37 -4.18 13.14 -5.21
CA VAL A 37 -3.67 14.50 -5.16
C VAL A 37 -2.41 14.52 -4.32
N GLU A 38 -1.43 15.28 -4.79
CA GLU A 38 -0.17 15.50 -4.10
C GLU A 38 -0.32 16.64 -3.08
N THR A 39 0.15 16.40 -1.85
CA THR A 39 0.20 17.43 -0.81
C THR A 39 1.38 17.19 0.13
N LYS A 40 1.72 18.24 0.88
CA LYS A 40 2.75 18.18 1.92
C LYS A 40 2.13 17.68 3.21
N ALA A 41 2.77 16.69 3.82
CA ALA A 41 2.37 16.14 5.09
C ALA A 41 3.53 16.12 6.07
N VAL A 42 3.20 16.16 7.36
CA VAL A 42 4.16 16.00 8.45
C VAL A 42 3.89 14.67 9.14
N VAL A 43 4.93 13.89 9.40
CA VAL A 43 4.82 12.69 10.24
C VAL A 43 4.56 13.15 11.67
N VAL A 44 3.39 12.88 12.22
CA VAL A 44 3.03 13.30 13.60
C VAL A 44 3.17 12.19 14.61
N ASP A 45 3.07 10.94 14.18
CA ASP A 45 3.20 9.78 15.05
C ASP A 45 3.64 8.55 14.25
N LEU A 46 4.03 7.49 14.95
CA LEU A 46 4.35 6.20 14.36
C LEU A 46 3.65 5.09 15.16
N HIS A 47 2.62 4.51 14.56
CA HIS A 47 1.83 3.45 15.17
C HIS A 47 2.55 2.12 15.04
N TRP A 48 2.96 1.52 16.16
CA TRP A 48 3.65 0.23 16.17
C TRP A 48 2.67 -0.92 16.35
N GLU A 49 2.69 -1.87 15.43
CA GLU A 49 1.92 -3.11 15.50
C GLU A 49 2.85 -4.32 15.52
N GLU A 50 2.53 -5.30 16.38
CA GLU A 50 3.19 -6.60 16.34
C GLU A 50 2.61 -7.45 15.22
N GLN A 51 3.45 -7.84 14.25
CA GLN A 51 3.09 -8.79 13.21
C GLN A 51 3.83 -10.10 13.40
N TYR A 52 3.08 -11.19 13.33
CA TYR A 52 3.63 -12.53 13.28
C TYR A 52 4.07 -12.85 11.86
N MET A 53 5.37 -13.01 11.66
CA MET A 53 5.93 -13.51 10.41
C MET A 53 6.35 -14.96 10.60
N SER A 54 5.84 -15.84 9.75
CA SER A 54 6.37 -17.21 9.63
C SER A 54 7.24 -17.30 8.39
N ASP A 55 8.53 -17.54 8.58
CA ASP A 55 9.35 -18.13 7.52
C ASP A 55 9.28 -19.66 7.64
N GLN A 56 9.59 -20.38 6.56
CA GLN A 56 9.34 -21.84 6.37
C GLN A 56 9.84 -22.75 7.51
N GLU A 57 10.71 -22.25 8.40
CA GLU A 57 11.30 -23.01 9.50
C GLU A 57 11.08 -22.39 10.90
N HIS A 58 10.78 -21.08 11.01
CA HIS A 58 10.59 -20.40 12.31
C HIS A 58 9.59 -19.24 12.21
N GLY A 59 8.68 -19.18 13.18
CA GLY A 59 7.81 -18.02 13.39
C GLY A 59 8.40 -17.06 14.40
N TYR A 60 8.42 -15.78 14.07
CA TYR A 60 8.86 -14.72 14.97
C TYR A 60 7.88 -13.53 14.93
N PHE A 61 7.83 -12.78 16.02
CA PHE A 61 7.10 -11.51 16.08
C PHE A 61 8.05 -10.39 15.69
N THR A 62 7.57 -9.46 14.86
CA THR A 62 8.27 -8.21 14.55
C THR A 62 7.37 -7.03 14.86
N LEU A 63 7.97 -5.89 15.16
CA LEU A 63 7.27 -4.61 15.33
C LEU A 63 7.33 -3.88 13.99
N ILE A 64 6.17 -3.59 13.41
CA ILE A 64 6.04 -2.77 12.20
C ILE A 64 5.53 -1.40 12.61
N GLY A 65 6.30 -0.37 12.30
CA GLY A 65 5.94 1.02 12.51
C GLY A 65 5.23 1.57 11.28
N TRP A 66 3.99 2.01 11.48
CA TRP A 66 3.15 2.65 10.47
C TRP A 66 3.13 4.17 10.70
N PRO A 67 3.64 4.98 9.77
CA PRO A 67 3.65 6.43 9.96
C PRO A 67 2.23 7.01 9.92
N ILE A 68 1.96 7.93 10.83
CA ILE A 68 0.73 8.74 10.84
C ILE A 68 1.08 10.12 10.32
N PHE A 69 0.45 10.49 9.22
CA PHE A 69 0.66 11.76 8.54
C PHE A 69 -0.43 12.74 8.90
N GLN A 70 -0.05 14.00 9.06
CA GLN A 70 -0.97 15.12 9.15
C GLN A 70 -0.75 16.06 7.97
N PHE A 71 -1.83 16.37 7.26
CA PHE A 71 -1.81 17.25 6.10
C PHE A 71 -3.09 18.08 6.03
N VAL A 72 -3.14 19.00 5.08
CA VAL A 72 -4.34 19.79 4.79
C VAL A 72 -4.90 19.35 3.45
N ASP A 73 -6.19 19.04 3.40
CA ASP A 73 -6.88 18.77 2.14
C ASP A 73 -7.01 20.08 1.35
N LEU A 74 -6.41 20.11 0.16
CA LEU A 74 -6.39 21.29 -0.69
C LEU A 74 -7.79 21.70 -1.22
N ARG A 75 -8.77 20.78 -1.18
CA ARG A 75 -10.14 21.05 -1.65
C ARG A 75 -11.01 21.69 -0.58
N THR A 76 -10.87 21.25 0.66
CA THR A 76 -11.74 21.64 1.78
C THR A 76 -11.04 22.58 2.76
N GLY A 77 -9.71 22.59 2.78
CA GLY A 77 -8.89 23.28 3.79
C GLY A 77 -8.88 22.58 5.14
N GLU A 78 -9.46 21.38 5.25
CA GLU A 78 -9.53 20.62 6.50
C GLU A 78 -8.18 19.97 6.82
N GLN A 79 -7.81 19.98 8.10
CA GLN A 79 -6.64 19.24 8.58
C GLN A 79 -7.02 17.77 8.78
N ILE A 80 -6.28 16.89 8.12
CA ILE A 80 -6.55 15.46 8.08
C ILE A 80 -5.36 14.70 8.63
N THR A 81 -5.66 13.68 9.43
CA THR A 81 -4.68 12.73 9.96
C THR A 81 -4.96 11.36 9.38
N ALA A 82 -3.98 10.78 8.69
CA ALA A 82 -4.13 9.51 7.98
C ALA A 82 -2.90 8.62 8.13
N GLN A 83 -3.11 7.30 8.13
CA GLN A 83 -2.04 6.32 8.24
C GLN A 83 -1.38 6.06 6.87
N GLY A 84 -0.07 5.87 6.86
CA GLY A 84 0.68 5.48 5.68
C GLY A 84 0.37 4.05 5.23
N SER A 85 0.38 3.83 3.92
CA SER A 85 0.20 2.51 3.30
C SER A 85 1.41 1.58 3.48
N VAL A 86 2.56 2.12 3.89
CA VAL A 86 3.83 1.40 4.03
C VAL A 86 4.29 1.44 5.48
N GLY A 87 4.29 0.27 6.12
CA GLY A 87 4.93 0.05 7.41
C GLY A 87 6.35 -0.50 7.24
N SER A 88 7.23 -0.23 8.19
CA SER A 88 8.59 -0.78 8.23
C SER A 88 8.99 -1.16 9.64
N SER A 89 9.79 -2.22 9.79
CA SER A 89 10.45 -2.55 11.06
C SER A 89 11.59 -1.58 11.39
N ASP A 90 12.14 -0.92 10.38
CA ASP A 90 13.07 0.20 10.51
C ASP A 90 12.53 1.37 9.67
N PRO A 91 11.66 2.22 10.25
CA PRO A 91 11.02 3.32 9.54
C PRO A 91 12.06 4.35 9.09
N PRO A 92 12.15 4.68 7.80
CA PRO A 92 13.11 5.67 7.32
C PRO A 92 12.66 7.12 7.61
N PHE A 93 11.54 7.31 8.29
CA PHE A 93 10.92 8.60 8.57
C PHE A 93 10.90 8.88 10.07
N SER A 94 11.16 10.14 10.44
CA SER A 94 11.12 10.59 11.84
C SER A 94 9.88 11.46 12.09
N VAL A 95 9.34 11.41 13.31
CA VAL A 95 8.28 12.34 13.74
C VAL A 95 8.76 13.78 13.61
N GLY A 96 7.94 14.64 13.02
CA GLY A 96 8.24 16.02 12.66
C GLY A 96 8.83 16.19 11.25
N GLN A 97 9.12 15.12 10.52
CA GLN A 97 9.61 15.19 9.16
C GLN A 97 8.49 15.58 8.18
N GLU A 98 8.77 16.54 7.31
CA GLU A 98 7.90 16.87 6.17
C GLU A 98 8.20 15.91 5.01
N VAL A 99 7.15 15.35 4.42
CA VAL A 99 7.20 14.49 3.24
C VAL A 99 6.10 14.85 2.26
N ASP A 100 6.32 14.57 0.98
CA ASP A 100 5.28 14.69 -0.05
C ASP A 100 4.49 13.38 -0.11
N ILE A 101 3.16 13.47 -0.02
CA ILE A 101 2.25 12.32 -0.05
C ILE A 101 1.25 12.43 -1.20
N LEU A 102 0.75 11.27 -1.61
CA LEU A 102 -0.40 11.08 -2.48
C LEU A 102 -1.56 10.55 -1.63
N TYR A 103 -2.66 11.29 -1.62
CA TYR A 103 -3.91 10.89 -0.95
C TYR A 103 -5.07 10.87 -1.95
N ASP A 104 -6.07 10.03 -1.69
CA ASP A 104 -7.33 10.04 -2.44
C ASP A 104 -8.28 11.09 -1.84
N PRO A 105 -8.64 12.17 -2.55
CA PRO A 105 -9.56 13.18 -2.03
C PRO A 105 -11.00 12.69 -1.90
N GLU A 106 -11.37 11.57 -2.55
CA GLU A 106 -12.68 10.93 -2.33
C GLU A 106 -12.69 10.09 -1.05
N ASN A 107 -11.52 9.73 -0.52
CA ASN A 107 -11.35 9.03 0.74
C ASN A 107 -10.13 9.55 1.53
N PRO A 108 -10.19 10.79 2.05
CA PRO A 108 -8.98 11.45 2.56
C PRO A 108 -8.51 10.92 3.92
N PHE A 109 -9.36 10.19 4.64
CA PHE A 109 -9.01 9.47 5.87
C PHE A 109 -8.45 8.05 5.62
N GLY A 110 -8.36 7.65 4.35
CA GLY A 110 -7.82 6.35 3.95
C GLY A 110 -6.29 6.27 4.06
N LEU A 111 -5.72 5.16 3.57
CA LEU A 111 -4.27 5.01 3.53
C LEU A 111 -3.64 6.01 2.55
N VAL A 112 -2.59 6.69 2.99
CA VAL A 112 -1.82 7.62 2.16
C VAL A 112 -0.49 7.02 1.74
N THR A 113 -0.02 7.36 0.54
CA THR A 113 1.22 6.82 -0.01
C THR A 113 2.26 7.91 -0.13
N ILE A 114 3.48 7.63 0.29
CA ILE A 114 4.60 8.57 0.19
C ILE A 114 5.05 8.63 -1.27
N LYS A 115 5.26 9.84 -1.79
CA LYS A 115 5.86 10.04 -3.10
C LYS A 115 7.38 9.90 -2.95
N SER A 116 7.95 8.87 -3.56
CA SER A 116 9.41 8.64 -3.62
C SER A 116 10.07 9.43 -4.74
#